data_AF-A0A9K3D5X3-F1
#
_entry.id   AF-A0A9K3D5X3-F1
#
_cell.length_a   1.000
_cell.length_b   1.000
_cell.length_c   1.000
_cell.angle_alpha   90.00
_cell.angle_beta   90.00
_cell.angle_gamma   90.00
#
_symmetry.space_group_name_H-M   'P 1'
#
loop_
_entity.id
_entity.type
_entity.pdbx_description
1 polymer ?
#
loop_
_entity_poly.entity_id
_entity_poly.type
_entity_poly.pdbx_seq_one_letter_code
_entity_poly.pdbx_strand_id
1 'polypeptide(L)'
;MWLLLVCCMLPDLQIGINFCFTGLNNYDYYWISHGLFMCTIWALLTGIITGVIYSGPAGVVCCLLVLSHWGLDFICLPWDNLPIDKIPRLPIMFDLKPNAGLGMYETLTGAIVGEALGLVAMVIGLVLVY
;
A
#
# COMPACT_ATOMS: atom_id res chain seq x y z
N MET A 1 4.66 -15.97 -9.42
CA MET A 1 3.32 -15.36 -9.44
C MET A 1 2.88 -14.93 -8.05
N TRP A 2 2.82 -15.85 -7.07
CA TRP A 2 2.60 -15.53 -5.63
C TRP A 2 3.42 -14.37 -5.08
N LEU A 3 4.73 -14.37 -5.33
CA LEU A 3 5.63 -13.29 -4.93
C LEU A 3 5.16 -11.92 -5.45
N LEU A 4 4.70 -11.85 -6.70
CA LEU A 4 4.27 -10.59 -7.33
C LEU A 4 2.98 -10.07 -6.69
N LEU A 5 2.03 -10.97 -6.38
CA LEU A 5 0.79 -10.63 -5.66
C LEU A 5 1.07 -10.11 -4.25
N VAL A 6 2.03 -10.71 -3.54
CA VAL A 6 2.45 -10.22 -2.23
C VAL A 6 3.14 -8.86 -2.35
N CYS A 7 4.00 -8.66 -3.36
CA CYS A 7 4.68 -7.39 -3.56
C CYS A 7 3.71 -6.24 -3.86
N CYS A 8 2.66 -6.46 -4.66
CA CYS A 8 1.71 -5.40 -5.00
C CYS A 8 0.74 -5.06 -3.86
N MET A 9 0.64 -5.90 -2.83
CA MET A 9 -0.24 -5.71 -1.66
C MET A 9 0.54 -5.58 -0.36
N LEU A 10 1.87 -5.42 -0.42
CA LEU A 10 2.71 -5.41 0.76
C LEU A 10 2.34 -4.29 1.76
N PRO A 11 2.07 -3.03 1.33
CA PRO A 11 1.62 -1.97 2.23
C PRO A 11 0.31 -2.33 2.95
N ASP A 12 -0.66 -2.87 2.22
CA ASP A 12 -1.96 -3.31 2.75
C ASP A 12 -1.84 -4.49 3.74
N LEU A 13 -1.01 -5.48 3.40
CA LEU A 13 -0.76 -6.60 4.30
C LEU A 13 -0.11 -6.12 5.60
N GLN A 14 0.82 -5.17 5.51
CA GLN A 14 1.48 -4.63 6.68
C GLN A 14 0.51 -3.85 7.58
N ILE A 15 -0.34 -2.98 7.03
CA ILE A 15 -1.34 -2.26 7.84
C ILE A 15 -2.37 -3.23 8.43
N GLY A 16 -2.80 -4.24 7.67
CA GLY A 16 -3.70 -5.30 8.15
C GLY A 16 -3.09 -6.09 9.31
N ILE A 17 -1.82 -6.49 9.20
CA ILE A 17 -1.07 -7.14 10.29
C ILE A 17 -1.00 -6.22 11.52
N ASN A 18 -0.68 -4.95 11.34
CA ASN A 18 -0.64 -4.00 12.46
C ASN A 18 -2.01 -3.88 13.14
N PHE A 19 -3.10 -3.72 12.39
CA PHE A 19 -4.45 -3.67 12.94
C PHE A 19 -4.81 -4.95 13.70
N CYS A 20 -4.57 -6.12 13.10
CA CYS A 20 -4.97 -7.40 13.68
C CYS A 20 -4.14 -7.80 14.92
N PHE A 21 -2.83 -7.50 14.94
CA PHE A 21 -1.92 -8.04 15.95
C PHE A 21 -1.47 -7.04 17.02
N THR A 22 -1.45 -5.75 16.70
CA THR A 22 -0.94 -4.72 17.63
C THR A 22 -2.05 -3.91 18.29
N GLY A 23 -3.30 -4.05 17.83
CA GLY A 23 -4.42 -3.26 18.32
C GLY A 23 -4.31 -1.76 17.99
N LEU A 24 -3.35 -1.39 17.13
CA LEU A 24 -3.15 -0.03 16.65
C LEU A 24 -4.24 0.34 15.63
N ASN A 25 -5.51 0.39 16.07
CA ASN A 25 -6.66 0.78 15.24
C ASN A 25 -6.69 2.27 14.90
N ASN A 26 -5.54 2.96 15.01
CA ASN A 26 -5.44 4.39 14.80
C ASN A 26 -4.65 4.66 13.52
N TYR A 27 -5.23 5.48 12.65
CA TYR A 27 -4.63 5.91 11.39
C TYR A 27 -3.39 6.80 11.57
N ASP A 28 -3.06 7.20 12.81
CA ASP A 28 -1.81 7.89 13.16
C ASP A 28 -0.54 7.10 12.76
N TYR A 29 -0.65 5.79 12.53
CA TYR A 29 0.46 4.93 12.12
C TYR A 29 0.46 4.59 10.62
N TYR A 30 -0.42 5.19 9.84
CA TYR A 30 -0.55 4.88 8.40
C TYR A 30 0.75 5.17 7.62
N TRP A 31 1.56 6.12 8.08
CA TRP A 31 2.88 6.42 7.51
C TRP A 31 3.87 5.24 7.57
N ILE A 32 3.70 4.30 8.50
CA ILE A 32 4.56 3.11 8.65
C ILE A 32 4.43 2.15 7.45
N SER A 33 3.28 2.17 6.79
CA SER A 33 2.94 1.27 5.69
C SER A 33 2.80 1.99 4.35
N HIS A 34 2.12 3.13 4.34
CA HIS A 34 1.74 3.88 3.13
C HIS A 34 2.48 5.22 3.00
N GLY A 35 3.40 5.55 3.90
CA GLY A 35 4.25 6.72 3.75
C GLY A 35 5.23 6.52 2.58
N LEU A 36 5.43 7.50 1.70
CA LEU A 36 6.35 7.36 0.55
C LEU A 36 7.74 6.86 0.99
N PHE A 37 8.26 7.42 2.08
CA PHE A 37 9.51 6.98 2.70
C PHE A 37 9.49 5.49 3.08
N MET A 38 8.44 5.03 3.76
CA MET A 38 8.32 3.65 4.19
C MET A 38 8.05 2.71 3.01
N CYS A 39 7.18 3.07 2.07
CA CYS A 39 6.98 2.30 0.83
C CYS A 39 8.28 2.16 0.05
N THR A 40 9.13 3.20 0.03
CA THR A 40 10.47 3.12 -0.58
C THR A 40 11.36 2.14 0.17
N ILE A 41 11.37 2.16 1.51
CA ILE A 41 12.10 1.18 2.32
C ILE A 41 11.60 -0.23 2.02
N TRP A 42 10.29 -0.47 2.03
CA TRP A 42 9.70 -1.77 1.77
C TRP A 42 9.99 -2.27 0.37
N ALA A 43 9.96 -1.38 -0.62
CA ALA A 43 10.31 -1.70 -2.00
C ALA A 43 11.78 -2.11 -2.13
N LEU A 44 12.70 -1.36 -1.50
CA LEU A 44 14.12 -1.67 -1.51
C LEU A 44 14.40 -2.99 -0.78
N LEU A 45 13.85 -3.19 0.42
CA LEU A 45 14.01 -4.43 1.17
C LEU A 45 13.49 -5.64 0.38
N THR A 46 12.29 -5.53 -0.18
CA THR A 46 11.66 -6.61 -0.95
C THR A 46 12.43 -6.89 -2.23
N GLY A 47 12.89 -5.85 -2.92
CA GLY A 47 13.72 -5.96 -4.11
C GLY A 47 15.08 -6.60 -3.83
N ILE A 48 15.76 -6.21 -2.73
CA ILE A 48 17.04 -6.78 -2.33
C ILE A 48 16.87 -8.26 -1.95
N ILE A 49 15.91 -8.58 -1.08
CA ILE A 49 15.63 -9.97 -0.67
C ILE A 49 15.34 -10.84 -1.90
N THR A 50 14.47 -10.33 -2.79
CA THR A 50 14.13 -11.05 -4.02
C THR A 50 15.34 -11.20 -4.95
N GLY A 51 16.16 -10.16 -5.13
CA GLY A 51 17.34 -10.20 -5.99
C GLY A 51 18.46 -11.09 -5.47
N VAL A 52 18.53 -11.31 -4.15
CA VAL A 52 19.45 -12.29 -3.54
C VAL A 52 18.97 -13.72 -3.76
N ILE A 53 17.65 -13.98 -3.67
CA ILE A 53 17.07 -15.32 -3.82
C ILE A 53 16.94 -15.72 -5.29
N TYR A 54 16.53 -14.78 -6.14
CA TYR A 54 16.23 -14.99 -7.55
C TYR A 54 17.20 -14.20 -8.43
N SER A 55 17.79 -14.87 -9.40
CA SER A 55 18.67 -14.20 -10.37
C SER A 55 17.88 -13.35 -11.38
N GLY A 56 18.52 -12.28 -11.88
CA GLY A 56 17.98 -11.46 -12.97
C GLY A 56 17.04 -10.34 -12.50
N PRO A 57 16.04 -9.94 -13.30
CA PRO A 57 15.27 -8.72 -13.06
C PRO A 57 14.25 -8.83 -11.92
N ALA A 58 14.12 -9.99 -11.27
CA ALA A 58 13.08 -10.25 -10.26
C ALA A 58 13.11 -9.24 -9.11
N GLY A 59 14.29 -8.88 -8.61
CA GLY A 59 14.42 -7.87 -7.55
C GLY A 59 13.93 -6.48 -7.97
N VAL A 60 14.28 -6.05 -9.19
CA VAL A 60 13.82 -4.77 -9.73
C VAL A 60 12.31 -4.76 -9.93
N VAL A 61 11.74 -5.85 -10.48
CA VAL A 61 10.29 -5.99 -10.68
C VAL A 61 9.55 -5.92 -9.34
N CYS A 62 10.04 -6.61 -8.31
CA CYS A 62 9.38 -6.59 -6.99
C CYS A 62 9.49 -5.23 -6.31
N CYS A 63 10.64 -4.54 -6.44
CA CYS A 63 10.80 -3.16 -5.98
C CYS A 63 9.77 -2.22 -6.65
N LEU A 64 9.66 -2.28 -7.98
CA LEU A 64 8.71 -1.46 -8.73
C LEU A 64 7.25 -1.80 -8.39
N LEU A 65 6.92 -3.06 -8.14
CA LEU A 65 5.57 -3.46 -7.74
C LEU A 65 5.18 -2.86 -6.39
N VAL A 66 6.06 -2.91 -5.38
CA VAL A 66 5.77 -2.30 -4.07
C VAL A 66 5.63 -0.78 -4.22
N LEU A 67 6.51 -0.12 -4.97
CA LEU A 67 6.40 1.33 -5.23
C LEU A 67 5.14 1.71 -6.02
N SER A 68 4.69 0.86 -6.94
CA SER A 68 3.49 1.12 -7.74
C SER A 68 2.24 1.23 -6.88
N HIS A 69 2.19 0.52 -5.75
CA HIS A 69 1.09 0.62 -4.79
C HIS A 69 0.96 2.04 -4.25
N TRP A 70 2.06 2.62 -3.75
CA TRP A 70 2.08 4.02 -3.31
C TRP A 70 1.72 4.99 -4.44
N GLY A 71 2.17 4.72 -5.67
CA GLY A 71 1.81 5.52 -6.84
C GLY A 71 0.30 5.50 -7.13
N LEU A 72 -0.36 4.35 -6.95
CA LEU A 72 -1.81 4.22 -7.05
C LEU A 72 -2.49 4.98 -5.92
N ASP A 73 -2.02 4.84 -4.68
CA ASP A 73 -2.55 5.61 -3.54
C ASP A 73 -2.44 7.11 -3.77
N PHE A 74 -1.32 7.56 -4.34
CA PHE A 74 -1.12 8.95 -4.70
C PHE A 74 -2.12 9.43 -5.76
N ILE A 75 -2.53 8.59 -6.69
CA ILE A 75 -3.55 8.96 -7.67
C ILE A 75 -4.95 8.95 -7.02
N CYS A 76 -5.21 7.92 -6.21
CA CYS A 76 -6.54 7.60 -5.71
C CYS A 76 -6.95 8.46 -4.50
N LEU A 77 -6.05 8.63 -3.52
CA LEU A 77 -6.39 9.26 -2.25
C LEU A 77 -6.57 10.78 -2.38
N PRO A 78 -7.55 11.36 -1.66
CA PRO A 78 -7.84 12.79 -1.68
C PRO A 78 -6.73 13.63 -1.03
N TRP A 79 -6.40 14.75 -1.68
CA TRP A 79 -5.40 15.73 -1.22
C TRP A 79 -5.80 16.43 0.10
N ASP A 80 -7.02 16.92 0.14
CA ASP A 80 -7.69 17.56 1.28
C ASP A 80 -9.21 17.50 1.01
N ASN A 81 -10.03 17.40 2.06
CA ASN A 81 -11.49 17.64 2.02
C ASN A 81 -12.45 16.46 1.77
N LEU A 82 -12.20 15.26 2.30
CA LEU A 82 -13.35 14.47 2.79
C LEU A 82 -13.57 14.80 4.27
N PRO A 83 -14.82 15.11 4.71
CA PRO A 83 -15.16 15.47 6.09
C PRO A 83 -15.17 14.22 6.99
N ILE A 84 -14.06 13.50 6.95
CA ILE A 84 -13.92 12.20 7.57
C ILE A 84 -12.52 12.17 8.16
N ASP A 85 -12.44 12.57 9.41
CA ASP A 85 -11.44 12.26 10.44
C ASP A 85 -11.10 10.74 10.55
N LYS A 86 -11.55 9.91 9.60
CA LYS A 86 -11.37 8.46 9.52
C LYS A 86 -10.80 7.98 8.17
N ILE A 87 -10.52 8.84 7.19
CA ILE A 87 -9.79 8.44 5.99
C ILE A 87 -8.32 8.77 6.21
N PRO A 88 -7.40 7.79 6.10
CA PRO A 88 -6.00 8.04 6.29
C PRO A 88 -5.48 8.99 5.21
N ARG A 89 -4.70 9.98 5.66
CA ARG A 89 -3.96 10.88 4.78
C ARG A 89 -2.74 10.16 4.23
N LEU A 90 -2.39 10.40 2.96
CA LEU A 90 -1.21 9.79 2.35
C LEU A 90 0.07 10.52 2.79
N PRO A 91 0.94 9.90 3.61
CA PRO A 91 2.10 10.57 4.18
C PRO A 91 3.27 10.53 3.19
N ILE A 92 4.11 11.56 3.19
CA ILE A 92 5.37 11.51 2.44
C ILE A 92 6.52 10.95 3.30
N MET A 93 6.61 11.40 4.55
CA MET A 93 7.69 11.02 5.47
C MET A 93 7.11 10.37 6.73
N PHE A 94 7.38 10.94 7.90
CA PHE A 94 6.97 10.44 9.23
C PHE A 94 5.73 11.16 9.78
N ASP A 95 5.32 12.25 9.14
CA ASP A 95 4.18 13.05 9.57
C ASP A 95 3.05 12.92 8.53
N LEU A 96 1.82 13.01 9.02
CA LEU A 96 0.60 13.10 8.23
C LEU A 96 0.43 14.50 7.60
N LYS A 97 1.49 15.28 7.47
CA LYS A 97 1.54 16.59 6.81
C LYS A 97 2.95 16.86 6.24
N PRO A 98 3.07 17.44 5.04
CA PRO A 98 2.01 17.70 4.06
C PRO A 98 1.47 16.39 3.44
N ASN A 99 0.16 16.37 3.17
CA ASN A 99 -0.50 15.26 2.50
C ASN A 99 -0.17 15.27 1.01
N ALA A 100 -0.19 14.10 0.40
CA ALA A 100 -0.10 13.92 -1.04
C ALA A 100 -1.34 13.20 -1.57
N GLY A 101 -1.67 13.35 -2.85
CA GLY A 101 -2.88 12.74 -3.43
C GLY A 101 -3.49 13.55 -4.58
N LEU A 102 -3.90 12.92 -5.67
CA LEU A 102 -4.59 13.61 -6.78
C LEU A 102 -6.11 13.62 -6.57
N GLY A 103 -6.63 12.78 -5.67
CA GLY A 103 -8.04 12.78 -5.27
C GLY A 103 -9.01 12.23 -6.28
N MET A 104 -8.69 11.10 -6.92
CA MET A 104 -9.66 10.38 -7.77
C MET A 104 -10.85 9.84 -6.94
N TYR A 105 -10.64 9.47 -5.68
CA TYR A 105 -11.74 9.11 -4.79
C TYR A 105 -12.45 10.35 -4.25
N GLU A 106 -13.50 10.77 -4.97
CA GLU A 106 -14.34 11.90 -4.59
C GLU A 106 -15.32 11.58 -3.43
N THR A 107 -15.51 10.30 -3.10
CA THR A 107 -16.43 9.85 -2.04
C THR A 107 -15.82 8.74 -1.18
N LEU A 108 -16.21 8.67 0.10
CA LEU A 108 -15.82 7.58 1.01
C LEU A 108 -16.24 6.22 0.47
N THR A 109 -17.44 6.12 -0.09
CA THR A 109 -17.95 4.88 -0.68
C THR A 109 -17.09 4.44 -1.85
N GLY A 110 -16.67 5.37 -2.72
CA GLY A 110 -15.76 5.07 -3.82
C GLY A 110 -14.42 4.54 -3.33
N ALA A 111 -13.84 5.17 -2.30
CA ALA A 111 -12.60 4.69 -1.67
C ALA A 111 -12.77 3.28 -1.10
N ILE A 112 -13.77 3.05 -0.25
CA ILE A 112 -14.00 1.73 0.38
C ILE A 112 -14.22 0.64 -0.68
N VAL A 113 -15.01 0.92 -1.71
CA VAL A 113 -15.28 -0.06 -2.78
C VAL A 113 -14.01 -0.36 -3.57
N GLY A 114 -13.21 0.67 -3.90
CA GLY A 114 -11.92 0.50 -4.59
C GLY A 114 -10.97 -0.40 -3.79
N GLU A 115 -10.75 -0.10 -2.52
CA GLU A 115 -9.88 -0.87 -1.64
C GLU A 115 -10.39 -2.32 -1.44
N ALA A 116 -11.70 -2.49 -1.21
CA ALA A 116 -12.29 -3.82 -1.03
C ALA A 116 -12.16 -4.68 -2.30
N LEU A 117 -12.34 -4.09 -3.49
CA LEU A 117 -12.14 -4.79 -4.75
C LEU A 117 -10.67 -5.16 -4.98
N GLY A 118 -9.73 -4.31 -4.57
CA GLY A 118 -8.29 -4.60 -4.60
C GLY A 118 -7.94 -5.83 -3.76
N LEU A 119 -8.44 -5.90 -2.52
CA LEU A 119 -8.26 -7.04 -1.62
C LEU A 119 -8.92 -8.32 -2.17
N VAL A 120 -10.13 -8.22 -2.71
CA VAL A 120 -10.82 -9.36 -3.35
C VAL A 120 -10.03 -9.86 -4.56
N ALA A 121 -9.50 -8.96 -5.39
CA ALA A 121 -8.66 -9.30 -6.53
C ALA A 121 -7.37 -10.00 -6.09
N MET A 122 -6.75 -9.58 -4.97
CA MET A 122 -5.63 -10.30 -4.36
C MET A 122 -6.06 -11.73 -4.01
N VAL A 123 -7.13 -11.92 -3.23
CA VAL A 123 -7.57 -13.25 -2.80
C VAL A 123 -7.90 -14.16 -3.98
N ILE A 124 -8.58 -13.65 -5.00
CA ILE A 124 -8.86 -14.41 -6.23
C ILE A 124 -7.55 -14.77 -6.94
N GLY A 125 -6.64 -13.81 -7.08
CA GLY A 125 -5.31 -14.03 -7.66
C GLY A 125 -4.51 -15.08 -6.89
N LEU A 126 -4.62 -15.13 -5.57
CA LEU A 126 -4.04 -16.19 -4.76
C LEU A 126 -4.71 -17.53 -5.11
N VAL A 127 -6.04 -17.65 -5.01
CA VAL A 127 -6.76 -18.91 -5.23
C VAL A 127 -6.55 -19.52 -6.63
N LEU A 128 -6.52 -18.70 -7.69
CA LEU A 128 -6.41 -19.17 -9.07
C LEU A 128 -4.99 -19.66 -9.46
N VAL A 129 -4.00 -19.39 -8.63
CA VAL A 129 -2.58 -19.73 -8.90
C VAL A 129 -2.17 -21.01 -8.15
N TYR A 130 -3.12 -21.63 -7.45
CA TYR A 130 -3.04 -22.97 -6.86
C TYR A 130 -3.61 -24.01 -7.82
#